data_AF-A0A4Y7IKW6-F1
#
_entry.id   AF-A0A4Y7IKW6-F1
#
_cell.length_a   1.000
_cell.length_b   1.000
_cell.length_c   1.000
_cell.angle_alpha   90.00
_cell.angle_beta   90.00
_cell.angle_gamma   90.00
#
_symmetry.space_group_name_H-M   'P 1'
#
loop_
_entity.id
_entity.type
_entity.pdbx_description
1 polymer ?
#
loop_
_entity_poly.entity_id
_entity_poly.type
_entity_poly.pdbx_seq_one_letter_code
_entity_poly.pdbx_strand_id
1 'polypeptide(L)'
;MALVTYNHREIAVSSSNSIKNVTHTTRFTWEIPNFSRSNVRQGHQSEVFSVGGHKWKLGAYGDKDNNKLSVFLLRADSTNNMPYVEYKFTVMSTNERNNVIRVSNHQYTRRDPHRRLGYDPLMPLLDFFDPAKGYIIRNTCTIRVEISCRG
;
A
#
# COMPACT_ATOMS: atom_id res chain seq x y z
N MET A 1 -17.86 -60.61 42.90
CA MET A 1 -16.88 -59.52 42.69
C MET A 1 -17.34 -58.77 41.44
N ALA A 2 -18.03 -57.65 41.63
CA ALA A 2 -18.64 -56.88 40.56
C ALA A 2 -17.85 -55.60 40.36
N LEU A 3 -17.37 -55.36 39.15
CA LEU A 3 -16.87 -54.05 38.74
C LEU A 3 -17.09 -53.91 37.24
N VAL A 4 -18.05 -53.10 36.83
CA VAL A 4 -17.84 -52.11 35.77
C VAL A 4 -18.78 -50.94 36.02
N THR A 5 -18.23 -49.77 36.32
CA THR A 5 -18.64 -48.49 35.71
C THR A 5 -17.46 -47.53 35.81
N TYR A 6 -17.06 -46.91 34.69
CA TYR A 6 -17.22 -45.47 34.49
C TYR A 6 -16.83 -45.09 33.06
N ASN A 7 -17.69 -44.25 32.47
CA ASN A 7 -17.57 -43.61 31.17
C ASN A 7 -16.27 -42.81 31.02
N HIS A 8 -15.67 -42.86 29.83
CA HIS A 8 -14.89 -41.73 29.33
C HIS A 8 -15.35 -41.32 27.94
N ARG A 9 -15.52 -40.02 27.82
CA ARG A 9 -16.16 -39.25 26.75
C ARG A 9 -15.39 -39.31 25.43
N GLU A 10 -16.14 -39.09 24.35
CA GLU A 10 -15.70 -38.81 22.98
C GLU A 10 -14.56 -37.80 22.90
N ILE A 11 -13.61 -38.04 21.98
CA ILE A 11 -12.88 -36.96 21.32
C ILE A 11 -13.41 -36.90 19.89
N ALA A 12 -14.44 -36.08 19.69
CA ALA A 12 -14.73 -35.56 18.37
C ALA A 12 -13.57 -34.63 18.00
N VAL A 13 -12.75 -35.03 17.01
CA VAL A 13 -11.82 -34.12 16.36
C VAL A 13 -12.67 -33.12 15.58
N SER A 14 -12.96 -31.98 16.21
CA SER A 14 -13.54 -30.84 15.53
C SER A 14 -12.49 -30.27 14.58
N SER A 15 -12.54 -30.73 13.33
CA SER A 15 -11.90 -30.04 12.21
C SER A 15 -12.59 -28.69 12.05
N SER A 16 -12.17 -27.69 12.84
CA SER A 16 -12.55 -26.31 12.56
C SER A 16 -11.85 -25.89 11.25
N ASN A 17 -12.55 -26.08 10.13
CA ASN A 17 -12.25 -25.38 8.88
C ASN A 17 -12.59 -23.90 9.08
N SER A 18 -11.80 -23.20 9.91
CA SER A 18 -11.67 -21.77 9.78
C SER A 18 -10.82 -21.53 8.54
N ILE A 19 -11.46 -21.11 7.45
CA ILE A 19 -10.74 -20.51 6.33
C ILE A 19 -10.01 -19.31 6.95
N LYS A 20 -8.72 -19.47 7.26
CA LYS A 20 -7.88 -18.34 7.62
C LYS A 20 -7.84 -17.48 6.37
N ASN A 21 -8.54 -16.34 6.36
CA ASN A 21 -8.38 -15.35 5.30
C ASN A 21 -6.88 -15.01 5.25
N VAL A 22 -6.19 -15.49 4.22
CA VAL A 22 -4.74 -15.35 4.12
C VAL A 22 -4.45 -13.90 3.72
N THR A 23 -3.84 -13.16 4.64
CA THR A 23 -3.36 -11.81 4.35
C THR A 23 -1.96 -11.90 3.77
N HIS A 24 -1.75 -11.28 2.61
CA HIS A 24 -0.44 -11.13 1.99
C HIS A 24 0.04 -9.70 2.16
N THR A 25 1.14 -9.52 2.87
CA THR A 25 1.72 -8.19 3.11
C THR A 25 3.08 -8.09 2.44
N THR A 26 3.34 -6.95 1.81
CA THR A 26 4.63 -6.67 1.18
C THR A 26 4.97 -5.20 1.31
N ARG A 27 6.26 -4.91 1.48
CA ARG A 27 6.82 -3.57 1.45
C ARG A 27 7.53 -3.35 0.12
N PHE A 28 7.04 -2.40 -0.66
CA PHE A 28 7.65 -1.98 -1.91
C PHE A 28 8.27 -0.59 -1.73
N THR A 29 9.51 -0.41 -2.21
CA THR A 29 10.22 0.87 -2.16
C THR A 29 10.55 1.26 -3.59
N TRP A 30 10.12 2.45 -3.97
CA TRP A 30 10.28 3.00 -5.30
C TRP A 30 11.19 4.22 -5.25
N GLU A 31 12.30 4.14 -5.96
CA GLU A 31 13.23 5.25 -6.15
C GLU A 31 12.98 5.89 -7.52
N ILE A 32 12.82 7.21 -7.51
CA ILE A 32 12.54 7.99 -8.70
C ILE A 32 13.76 8.88 -8.96
N PRO A 33 14.68 8.47 -9.85
CA PRO A 33 15.87 9.25 -10.15
C PRO A 33 15.53 10.50 -10.97
N ASN A 34 16.44 11.47 -10.95
CA ASN A 34 16.33 12.73 -11.69
C ASN A 34 15.03 13.51 -11.39
N PHE A 35 14.48 13.36 -10.19
CA PHE A 35 13.25 14.02 -9.77
C PHE A 35 13.43 15.53 -9.68
N SER A 36 12.50 16.27 -10.29
CA SER A 36 12.56 17.73 -10.35
C SER A 36 11.15 18.34 -10.41
N ARG A 37 11.06 19.65 -10.16
CA ARG A 37 9.79 20.40 -10.24
C ARG A 37 9.14 20.31 -11.62
N SER A 38 9.92 20.20 -12.69
CA SER A 38 9.40 20.14 -14.06
C SER A 38 8.89 18.76 -14.43
N ASN A 39 9.57 17.68 -14.01
CA ASN A 39 9.16 16.33 -14.39
C ASN A 39 8.10 15.72 -13.47
N VAL A 40 8.01 16.11 -12.20
CA VAL A 40 6.93 15.63 -11.31
C VAL A 40 5.53 15.96 -11.86
N ARG A 41 5.43 17.06 -12.61
CA ARG A 41 4.21 17.51 -13.29
C ARG A 41 3.79 16.63 -14.46
N GLN A 42 4.69 15.82 -15.00
CA GLN A 42 4.39 14.87 -16.08
C GLN A 42 3.79 13.56 -15.51
N GLY A 43 3.94 13.34 -14.20
CA GLY A 43 3.58 12.11 -13.54
C GLY A 43 4.65 11.03 -13.74
N HIS A 44 4.90 10.28 -12.67
CA HIS A 44 5.82 9.14 -12.68
C HIS A 44 5.05 7.89 -12.27
N GLN A 45 5.46 6.73 -12.79
CA GLN A 45 4.94 5.43 -12.37
C GLN A 45 6.09 4.44 -12.15
N SER A 46 5.95 3.57 -11.16
CA SER A 46 6.91 2.49 -10.89
C SER A 46 6.75 1.33 -11.86
N GLU A 47 7.69 0.38 -11.79
CA GLU A 47 7.45 -0.99 -12.24
C GLU A 47 6.27 -1.65 -11.52
N VAL A 48 5.76 -2.73 -12.12
CA VAL A 48 4.69 -3.53 -11.54
C VAL A 48 5.25 -4.42 -10.43
N PHE A 49 4.54 -4.50 -9.31
CA PHE A 49 4.79 -5.45 -8.24
C PHE A 49 3.51 -6.23 -7.89
N SER A 50 3.65 -7.38 -7.24
CA SER A 50 2.51 -8.29 -6.99
C SER A 50 2.33 -8.59 -5.52
N VAL A 51 1.09 -8.49 -5.04
CA VAL A 51 0.71 -8.76 -3.64
C VAL A 51 -0.67 -9.39 -3.61
N GLY A 52 -0.82 -10.50 -2.88
CA GLY A 52 -2.09 -11.22 -2.76
C GLY A 52 -2.69 -11.69 -4.08
N GLY A 53 -1.86 -11.98 -5.10
CA GLY A 53 -2.31 -12.37 -6.44
C GLY A 53 -2.68 -11.21 -7.37
N HIS A 54 -2.60 -9.96 -6.90
CA HIS A 54 -2.94 -8.76 -7.67
C HIS A 54 -1.70 -7.99 -8.10
N LYS A 55 -1.81 -7.27 -9.23
CA LYS A 55 -0.72 -6.46 -9.80
C LYS A 55 -0.94 -4.99 -9.52
N TRP A 56 0.09 -4.33 -9.02
CA TRP A 56 0.06 -2.95 -8.56
C TRP A 56 1.21 -2.14 -9.14
N LYS A 57 1.02 -0.82 -9.22
CA LYS A 57 2.09 0.16 -9.43
C LYS A 57 1.95 1.29 -8.42
N LEU A 58 3.03 2.01 -8.16
CA LEU A 58 2.97 3.34 -7.57
C LEU A 58 2.90 4.40 -8.67
N GLY A 59 2.16 5.47 -8.39
CA GLY A 59 2.14 6.68 -9.22
C GLY A 59 2.33 7.92 -8.36
N ALA A 60 3.18 8.84 -8.80
CA ALA A 60 3.41 10.13 -8.15
C ALA A 60 3.17 11.27 -9.15
N TYR A 61 2.33 12.23 -8.79
CA TYR A 61 1.86 13.29 -9.68
C TYR A 61 1.96 14.64 -8.99
N GLY A 62 2.61 15.60 -9.64
CA GLY A 62 2.67 16.98 -9.19
C GLY A 62 1.57 17.80 -9.86
N ASP A 63 0.78 18.52 -9.07
CA ASP A 63 -0.18 19.49 -9.57
C ASP A 63 0.51 20.81 -9.94
N LYS A 64 0.26 21.31 -11.16
CA LYS A 64 0.76 22.59 -11.65
C LYS A 64 0.11 23.77 -10.95
N ASP A 65 -1.18 23.66 -10.63
CA ASP A 65 -2.00 24.77 -10.19
C ASP A 65 -1.96 24.88 -8.66
N ASN A 66 -2.16 23.76 -7.96
CA ASN A 66 -2.21 23.77 -6.50
C ASN A 66 -0.87 23.48 -5.82
N ASN A 67 0.22 23.32 -6.58
CA ASN A 67 1.59 23.10 -6.11
C ASN A 67 1.70 21.98 -5.05
N LYS A 68 1.08 20.82 -5.34
CA LYS A 68 0.96 19.68 -4.43
C LYS A 68 1.46 18.39 -5.07
N LEU A 69 2.00 17.49 -4.25
CA LEU A 69 2.34 16.12 -4.62
C LEU A 69 1.20 15.20 -4.22
N SER A 70 0.76 14.37 -5.16
CA SER A 70 -0.26 13.33 -4.98
C SER A 70 0.35 11.97 -5.26
N VAL A 71 0.00 10.95 -4.47
CA VAL A 71 0.57 9.60 -4.57
C VAL A 71 -0.53 8.57 -4.53
N PHE A 72 -0.45 7.59 -5.42
CA PHE A 72 -1.44 6.54 -5.57
C PHE A 72 -0.82 5.16 -5.73
N LEU A 73 -1.55 4.18 -5.22
CA LEU A 73 -1.47 2.78 -5.58
C LEU A 73 -2.42 2.56 -6.76
N LEU A 74 -1.86 2.16 -7.90
CA LEU A 74 -2.58 1.98 -9.16
C LEU A 74 -2.79 0.49 -9.41
N ARG A 75 -4.00 0.11 -9.81
CA ARG A 75 -4.26 -1.25 -10.31
C ARG A 75 -3.58 -1.44 -11.65
N ALA A 76 -2.78 -2.49 -11.78
CA ALA A 76 -2.15 -2.91 -13.03
C ALA A 76 -2.82 -4.15 -13.64
N ASP A 77 -3.73 -4.79 -12.91
CA ASP A 77 -4.62 -5.83 -13.42
C ASP A 77 -6.00 -5.25 -13.82
N SER A 78 -6.70 -5.97 -14.70
CA SER A 78 -8.05 -5.66 -15.14
C SER A 78 -9.12 -6.50 -14.45
N THR A 79 -8.76 -7.22 -13.38
CA THR A 79 -9.66 -8.16 -12.70
C THR A 79 -10.71 -7.40 -11.88
N ASN A 80 -11.97 -7.83 -11.96
CA ASN A 80 -13.07 -7.23 -11.18
C ASN A 80 -13.15 -7.75 -9.74
N ASN A 81 -12.47 -8.86 -9.43
CA ASN A 81 -12.44 -9.45 -8.10
C ASN A 81 -11.22 -8.93 -7.32
N MET A 82 -11.27 -7.67 -6.90
CA MET A 82 -10.19 -7.06 -6.11
C MET A 82 -10.36 -7.38 -4.61
N PRO A 83 -9.25 -7.49 -3.85
CA PRO A 83 -9.27 -7.92 -2.45
C PRO A 83 -9.59 -6.75 -1.52
N TYR A 84 -9.73 -7.01 -0.22
CA TYR A 84 -9.53 -5.93 0.76
C TYR A 84 -8.07 -5.50 0.73
N VAL A 85 -7.81 -4.19 0.71
CA VAL A 85 -6.45 -3.62 0.66
C VAL A 85 -6.25 -2.65 1.79
N GLU A 86 -5.23 -2.90 2.62
CA GLU A 86 -4.63 -1.91 3.51
C GLU A 86 -3.34 -1.40 2.88
N TYR A 87 -3.10 -0.10 2.97
CA TYR A 87 -1.88 0.50 2.43
C TYR A 87 -1.37 1.64 3.32
N LYS A 88 -0.04 1.69 3.45
CA LYS A 88 0.70 2.73 4.15
C LYS A 88 1.75 3.32 3.24
N PHE A 89 1.56 4.56 2.83
CA PHE A 89 2.59 5.33 2.13
C PHE A 89 3.58 5.95 3.10
N THR A 90 4.83 6.03 2.67
CA THR A 90 5.87 6.82 3.33
C THR A 90 6.69 7.54 2.27
N VAL A 91 6.67 8.88 2.28
CA VAL A 91 7.66 9.68 1.56
C VAL A 91 8.87 9.81 2.46
N MET A 92 9.99 9.25 2.02
CA MET A 92 11.21 9.15 2.82
C MET A 92 11.99 10.46 2.76
N SER A 93 12.51 10.89 3.91
CA SER A 93 13.46 12.00 4.04
C SER A 93 14.77 11.50 4.66
N THR A 94 15.87 12.24 4.44
CA THR A 94 17.16 12.02 5.14
C THR A 94 17.03 12.06 6.66
N ASN A 95 16.12 12.88 7.16
CA ASN A 95 15.73 12.90 8.57
C ASN A 95 14.41 12.15 8.72
N GLU A 96 14.43 11.00 9.40
CA GLU A 96 13.26 10.15 9.57
C GLU A 96 12.08 10.86 10.28
N ARG A 97 12.36 11.88 11.10
CA ARG A 97 11.32 12.69 11.76
C ARG A 97 10.48 13.50 10.77
N ASN A 98 11.01 13.76 9.57
CA ASN A 98 10.28 14.44 8.52
C ASN A 98 9.49 13.47 7.63
N ASN A 99 9.61 12.15 7.80
CA ASN A 99 8.90 11.20 6.94
C ASN A 99 7.39 11.49 6.93
N VAL A 100 6.81 11.61 5.74
CA VAL A 100 5.36 11.80 5.60
C VAL A 100 4.71 10.43 5.47
N ILE A 101 3.99 10.02 6.51
CA ILE A 101 3.30 8.72 6.58
C ILE A 101 1.79 8.93 6.44
N ARG A 102 1.15 8.08 5.63
CA ARG A 102 -0.30 8.04 5.47
C ARG A 102 -0.78 6.60 5.38
N VAL A 103 -1.83 6.26 6.14
CA VAL A 103 -2.39 4.92 6.22
C VAL A 103 -3.87 4.97 5.87
N SER A 104 -4.33 4.03 5.04
CA SER A 104 -5.73 3.87 4.72
C SER A 104 -6.00 2.43 4.29
N ASN A 105 -7.27 2.12 4.09
CA ASN A 105 -7.74 0.83 3.61
C ASN A 105 -8.89 1.02 2.63
N HIS A 106 -9.18 -0.03 1.88
CA HIS A 106 -10.27 -0.04 0.92
C HIS A 106 -10.80 -1.46 0.73
N GLN A 107 -12.12 -1.60 0.88
CA GLN A 107 -12.84 -2.82 0.50
C GLN A 107 -13.40 -2.63 -0.90
N TYR A 108 -12.80 -3.29 -1.88
CA TYR A 108 -13.33 -3.25 -3.24
C TYR A 108 -14.69 -3.96 -3.32
N THR A 109 -15.58 -3.37 -4.12
CA THR A 109 -16.85 -3.98 -4.53
C THR A 109 -16.85 -4.28 -6.03
N ARG A 110 -17.77 -5.13 -6.50
CA ARG A 110 -17.88 -5.46 -7.94
C ARG A 110 -18.12 -4.26 -8.84
N ARG A 111 -18.69 -3.18 -8.31
CA ARG A 111 -19.02 -1.94 -9.05
C ARG A 111 -18.08 -0.79 -8.71
N ASP A 112 -16.97 -1.10 -8.04
CA ASP A 112 -16.05 -0.07 -7.57
C ASP A 112 -15.41 0.68 -8.75
N PRO A 113 -15.65 1.99 -8.88
CA PRO A 113 -15.09 2.78 -9.98
C PRO A 113 -13.61 3.12 -9.75
N HIS A 114 -13.08 2.94 -8.54
CA HIS A 114 -11.74 3.36 -8.18
C HIS A 114 -10.69 2.44 -8.81
N ARG A 115 -9.95 2.99 -9.79
CA ARG A 115 -8.77 2.34 -10.37
C ARG A 115 -7.47 2.64 -9.62
N ARG A 116 -7.54 3.58 -8.67
CA ARG A 116 -6.41 4.07 -7.87
C ARG A 116 -6.85 4.34 -6.44
N LEU A 117 -5.98 4.05 -5.47
CA LEU A 117 -6.14 4.35 -4.05
C LEU A 117 -5.00 5.25 -3.60
N GLY A 118 -5.27 6.28 -2.82
CA GLY A 118 -4.19 7.16 -2.33
C GLY A 118 -4.65 8.56 -1.99
N TYR A 119 -3.73 9.51 -2.10
CA TYR A 119 -3.90 10.85 -1.53
C TYR A 119 -3.69 11.93 -2.58
N ASP A 120 -4.69 12.80 -2.69
CA ASP A 120 -4.72 13.97 -3.58
C ASP A 120 -5.23 15.19 -2.79
N PRO A 121 -4.36 16.02 -2.20
CA PRO A 121 -2.90 15.90 -2.17
C PRO A 121 -2.37 15.03 -1.02
N LEU A 122 -1.13 14.53 -1.16
CA LEU A 122 -0.36 13.94 -0.06
C LEU A 122 0.42 15.01 0.73
N MET A 123 1.12 15.92 0.04
CA MET A 123 1.87 17.02 0.67
C MET A 123 2.11 18.19 -0.29
N PRO A 124 2.45 19.40 0.21
CA PRO A 124 2.86 20.52 -0.63
C PRO A 124 4.19 20.25 -1.35
N LEU A 125 4.30 20.67 -2.62
CA LEU A 125 5.58 20.61 -3.35
C LEU A 125 6.61 21.57 -2.75
N LEU A 126 6.17 22.67 -2.11
CA LEU A 126 7.08 23.59 -1.43
C LEU A 126 7.90 22.88 -0.35
N ASP A 127 7.22 22.13 0.53
CA ASP A 127 7.88 21.33 1.58
C ASP A 127 8.67 20.17 0.98
N PHE A 128 8.11 19.52 -0.04
CA PHE A 128 8.75 18.37 -0.67
C PHE A 128 10.09 18.73 -1.33
N PHE A 129 10.17 19.91 -1.97
CA PHE A 129 11.40 20.40 -2.60
C PHE A 129 12.28 21.25 -1.67
N ASP A 130 11.92 21.43 -0.40
CA ASP A 130 12.77 22.12 0.57
C ASP A 130 13.99 21.25 0.92
N PRO A 131 15.22 21.69 0.58
CA PRO A 131 16.43 20.92 0.88
C PRO A 131 16.61 20.65 2.38
N ALA A 132 16.12 21.52 3.26
CA ALA A 132 16.20 21.34 4.71
C ALA A 132 15.29 20.20 5.20
N LYS A 133 14.25 19.86 4.43
CA LYS A 133 13.35 18.74 4.76
C LYS A 133 13.91 17.41 4.30
N GLY A 134 14.70 17.38 3.22
CA GLY A 134 15.51 16.22 2.85
C GLY A 134 14.80 15.11 2.07
N TYR A 135 13.68 15.38 1.41
CA TYR A 135 12.94 14.36 0.62
C TYR A 135 13.56 14.01 -0.74
N ILE A 136 14.50 14.83 -1.22
CA ILE A 136 15.22 14.60 -2.47
C ILE A 136 16.71 14.58 -2.18
N ILE A 137 17.36 13.45 -2.48
CA ILE A 137 18.78 13.24 -2.23
C ILE A 137 19.42 12.89 -3.57
N ARG A 138 20.42 13.67 -4.01
CA ARG A 138 21.09 13.47 -5.32
C ARG A 138 20.08 13.35 -6.47
N ASN A 139 19.06 14.21 -6.47
CA ASN A 139 17.95 14.21 -7.41
C ASN A 139 17.09 12.94 -7.40
N THR A 140 17.14 12.13 -6.34
CA THR A 140 16.30 10.94 -6.20
C THR A 140 15.28 11.15 -5.08
N CYS A 141 14.01 10.88 -5.38
CA CYS A 141 12.96 10.75 -4.38
C CYS A 141 12.71 9.26 -4.07
N THR A 142 12.46 8.93 -2.81
CA THR A 142 12.08 7.56 -2.42
C THR A 142 10.69 7.54 -1.80
N ILE A 143 9.77 6.82 -2.43
CA ILE A 143 8.42 6.57 -1.92
C ILE A 143 8.29 5.09 -1.60
N ARG A 144 7.83 4.79 -0.40
CA ARG A 144 7.57 3.43 0.07
C ARG A 144 6.07 3.21 0.22
N VAL A 145 5.62 2.00 -0.10
CA VAL A 145 4.30 1.50 0.29
C VAL A 145 4.44 0.18 1.03
N GLU A 146 3.78 0.06 2.17
CA GLU A 146 3.46 -1.24 2.75
C GLU A 146 2.01 -1.54 2.37
N ILE A 147 1.78 -2.67 1.71
CA ILE A 147 0.46 -3.09 1.23
C ILE A 147 0.12 -4.45 1.81
N SER A 148 -1.11 -4.60 2.28
CA SER A 148 -1.69 -5.85 2.78
C SER A 148 -2.95 -6.17 1.99
N CYS A 149 -2.98 -7.29 1.28
CA CYS A 149 -4.15 -7.78 0.58
C CYS A 149 -4.76 -8.95 1.33
N ARG A 150 -6.06 -8.88 1.63
CA ARG A 150 -6.82 -9.96 2.29
C ARG A 150 -7.90 -10.46 1.34
N GLY A 151 -7.81 -11.76 1.01
CA GLY A 151 -8.80 -12.51 0.23
C GLY A 151 -9.87 -13.15 1.10
#